data_AF-A0A6H1ZK23-F1
#
_entry.id   AF-A0A6H1ZK23-F1
#
_cell.length_a   1.000
_cell.length_b   1.000
_cell.length_c   1.000
_cell.angle_alpha   90.00
_cell.angle_beta   90.00
_cell.angle_gamma   90.00
#
_symmetry.space_group_name_H-M   'P 1'
#
loop_
_entity.id
_entity.type
_entity.pdbx_description
1 polymer ?
#
loop_
_entity_poly.entity_id
_entity_poly.type
_entity_poly.pdbx_seq_one_letter_code
_entity_poly.pdbx_strand_id
1 'polypeptide(L)'
;MNGPGGISQKDQEIADELLAELRRKGKLLSEHPPITEPVSAFQVQVGGNHYKDFQIQPTEFIHINGLGFLQGCIIKRICRYKQKDGLKDLQKIKHEVDMLIELEGYR
;
A
#
# COMPACT_ATOMS: atom_id res chain seq x y z
N MET A 1 -45.74 16.99 10.60
CA MET A 1 -44.57 16.15 10.91
C MET A 1 -44.87 14.77 10.34
N ASN A 2 -44.26 14.40 9.21
CA ASN A 2 -44.50 13.10 8.57
C ASN A 2 -43.40 12.14 9.04
N GLY A 3 -43.79 11.06 9.73
CA GLY A 3 -42.87 9.99 10.13
C GLY A 3 -42.38 9.20 8.92
N PRO A 4 -41.25 8.48 9.02
CA PRO A 4 -40.72 7.71 7.90
C PRO A 4 -41.71 6.59 7.56
N GLY A 5 -42.21 6.61 6.32
CA GLY A 5 -43.10 5.57 5.80
C GLY A 5 -42.42 4.21 5.85
N GLY A 6 -42.99 3.28 6.61
CA GLY A 6 -42.57 1.89 6.62
C GLY A 6 -42.78 1.26 5.25
N ILE A 7 -41.82 0.45 4.83
CA ILE A 7 -41.84 -0.28 3.56
C ILE A 7 -43.06 -1.22 3.56
N SER A 8 -43.80 -1.27 2.45
CA SER A 8 -44.94 -2.18 2.31
C SER A 8 -44.49 -3.63 2.44
N GLN A 9 -45.34 -4.49 2.99
CA GLN A 9 -45.04 -5.93 3.12
C GLN A 9 -44.64 -6.58 1.78
N LYS A 10 -45.24 -6.11 0.69
CA LYS A 10 -44.92 -6.57 -0.67
C LYS A 10 -43.55 -6.10 -1.16
N ASP A 11 -43.11 -4.91 -0.74
CA ASP A 11 -41.79 -4.37 -1.06
C ASP A 11 -40.71 -5.09 -0.24
N GLN A 12 -41.05 -5.54 0.97
CA GLN A 12 -40.17 -6.36 1.79
C GLN A 12 -39.92 -7.74 1.17
N GLU A 13 -40.97 -8.40 0.67
CA GLU A 13 -40.85 -9.70 -0.02
C GLU A 13 -39.97 -9.62 -1.27
N ILE A 14 -40.10 -8.55 -2.06
CA ILE A 14 -39.26 -8.32 -3.24
C ILE A 14 -37.80 -8.10 -2.85
N ALA A 15 -37.55 -7.36 -1.78
CA ALA A 15 -36.19 -7.14 -1.26
C ALA A 15 -35.55 -8.45 -0.79
N ASP A 16 -36.31 -9.30 -0.09
CA ASP A 16 -35.83 -10.59 0.41
C ASP A 16 -35.54 -11.56 -0.75
N GLU A 17 -36.37 -11.57 -1.79
CA GLU A 17 -36.15 -12.39 -2.98
C GLU A 17 -34.93 -11.93 -3.79
N LEU A 18 -34.73 -10.61 -3.92
CA LEU A 18 -33.55 -10.03 -4.58
C LEU A 18 -32.26 -10.34 -3.80
N LEU A 19 -32.31 -10.28 -2.46
CA LEU A 19 -31.19 -10.67 -1.60
C LEU A 19 -30.87 -12.16 -1.75
N ALA A 20 -31.88 -13.02 -1.81
CA ALA A 20 -31.70 -14.45 -2.07
C ALA A 20 -31.09 -14.71 -3.46
N GLU A 21 -31.54 -13.99 -4.49
CA GLU A 21 -31.01 -14.01 -5.85
C GLU A 21 -29.51 -13.62 -5.89
N LEU A 22 -29.15 -12.53 -5.19
CA LEU A 22 -27.77 -12.03 -5.12
C LEU A 22 -26.85 -13.00 -4.38
N ARG A 23 -27.34 -13.66 -3.33
CA ARG A 23 -26.63 -14.74 -2.62
C ARG A 23 -26.43 -15.96 -3.53
N ARG A 24 -27.47 -16.41 -4.25
CA ARG A 24 -27.38 -17.51 -5.24
C ARG A 24 -26.37 -17.22 -6.35
N LYS A 25 -26.31 -15.96 -6.81
CA LYS A 25 -25.37 -15.49 -7.84
C LYS A 25 -23.96 -15.22 -7.31
N GLY A 26 -23.67 -15.50 -6.04
CA GLY A 26 -22.37 -15.26 -5.41
C GLY A 26 -21.96 -13.79 -5.37
N LYS A 27 -22.91 -12.87 -5.59
CA LYS A 27 -22.68 -11.42 -5.68
C LYS A 27 -22.78 -10.73 -4.32
N LEU A 28 -23.28 -11.45 -3.31
CA LEU A 28 -23.23 -11.07 -1.90
C LEU A 28 -22.28 -12.04 -1.19
N LEU A 29 -21.05 -11.60 -0.93
CA LEU A 29 -20.14 -12.30 -0.02
C LEU A 29 -20.79 -12.29 1.37
N SER A 30 -20.71 -13.41 2.09
CA SER A 30 -21.22 -13.53 3.46
C SER A 30 -20.80 -12.33 4.29
N GLU A 31 -21.68 -11.84 5.18
CA GLU A 31 -21.49 -10.62 5.98
C GLU A 31 -20.24 -10.63 6.88
N HIS A 32 -19.52 -11.74 6.90
CA HIS A 32 -18.22 -11.87 7.51
C HIS A 32 -17.25 -12.31 6.40
N PRO A 33 -16.33 -11.44 5.96
CA PRO A 33 -15.20 -11.90 5.16
C PRO A 33 -14.46 -12.98 5.98
N PRO A 34 -13.91 -14.03 5.34
CA PRO A 34 -12.99 -14.90 6.04
C PRO A 34 -11.94 -14.02 6.72
N ILE A 35 -11.52 -14.38 7.94
CA ILE A 35 -10.38 -13.73 8.60
C ILE A 35 -9.18 -14.02 7.70
N THR A 36 -8.98 -13.16 6.71
CA THR A 36 -7.81 -13.19 5.86
C THR A 36 -6.67 -12.74 6.77
N GLU A 37 -5.62 -13.55 6.85
CA GLU A 37 -4.37 -13.19 7.52
C GLU A 37 -4.06 -11.70 7.30
N PRO A 38 -3.61 -10.97 8.34
CA PRO A 38 -3.33 -9.55 8.20
C PRO A 38 -2.34 -9.34 7.05
N VAL A 39 -2.76 -8.54 6.05
CA VAL A 39 -1.91 -8.21 4.91
C VAL A 39 -0.63 -7.57 5.45
N SER A 40 0.52 -8.10 5.06
CA SER A 40 1.81 -7.61 5.52
C SER A 40 1.98 -6.14 5.12
N ALA A 41 2.55 -5.32 6.01
CA ALA A 41 2.89 -3.93 5.68
C ALA A 41 3.86 -3.86 4.48
N PHE A 42 4.65 -4.91 4.24
CA PHE A 42 5.53 -5.03 3.06
C PHE A 42 4.79 -5.38 1.76
N GLN A 43 3.48 -5.67 1.81
CA GLN A 43 2.64 -5.86 0.63
C GLN A 43 1.81 -4.62 0.29
N VAL A 44 1.82 -3.62 1.17
CA VAL A 44 1.03 -2.39 1.02
C VAL A 44 1.97 -1.20 0.79
N GLN A 45 1.69 -0.39 -0.22
CA GLN A 45 2.29 0.93 -0.38
C GLN A 45 1.23 2.00 -0.14
N VAL A 46 1.45 2.84 0.87
CA VAL A 46 0.59 4.00 1.11
C VAL A 46 1.07 5.15 0.21
N GLY A 47 0.34 5.38 -0.88
CA GLY A 47 0.57 6.47 -1.83
C GLY A 47 1.66 6.20 -2.87
N GLY A 48 1.38 6.56 -4.13
CA GLY A 48 2.24 6.21 -5.27
C GLY A 48 2.27 4.71 -5.55
N ASN A 49 3.15 4.27 -6.45
CA ASN A 49 3.26 2.87 -6.88
C ASN A 49 4.70 2.42 -7.17
N HIS A 50 5.69 3.11 -6.61
CA HIS A 50 7.10 2.99 -7.01
C HIS A 50 7.89 1.89 -6.28
N TYR A 51 7.29 1.12 -5.37
CA TYR A 51 7.93 -0.03 -4.70
C TYR A 51 7.19 -1.36 -4.87
N LYS A 52 5.90 -1.33 -5.26
CA LYS A 52 5.04 -2.51 -5.34
C LYS A 52 5.50 -3.57 -6.36
N ASP A 53 6.26 -3.16 -7.36
CA ASP A 53 6.72 -4.04 -8.45
C ASP A 53 8.09 -4.66 -8.15
N PHE A 54 8.69 -4.35 -7.00
CA PHE A 54 9.97 -4.95 -6.58
C PHE A 54 9.73 -6.30 -5.91
N GLN A 55 10.60 -7.27 -6.18
CA GLN A 55 10.58 -8.58 -5.51
C GLN A 55 10.80 -8.46 -4.00
N ILE A 56 11.61 -7.49 -3.58
CA ILE A 56 11.89 -7.14 -2.17
C ILE A 56 11.77 -5.63 -2.05
N GLN A 57 11.07 -5.14 -1.02
CA GLN A 57 10.97 -3.69 -0.81
C GLN A 57 12.34 -3.10 -0.43
N PRO A 58 12.67 -1.86 -0.86
CA PRO A 58 13.92 -1.22 -0.46
C PRO A 58 14.15 -1.22 1.06
N THR A 59 13.11 -0.95 1.85
CA THR A 59 13.18 -0.97 3.33
C THR A 59 13.53 -2.35 3.89
N GLU A 60 12.99 -3.41 3.28
CA GLU A 60 13.28 -4.79 3.69
C GLU A 60 14.75 -5.14 3.39
N PHE A 61 15.23 -4.83 2.19
CA PHE A 61 16.64 -5.00 1.83
C PHE A 61 17.58 -4.24 2.76
N ILE A 62 17.24 -3.00 3.12
CA ILE A 62 18.03 -2.16 4.06
C ILE A 62 18.07 -2.81 5.44
N HIS A 63 16.93 -3.30 5.94
CA HIS A 63 16.81 -3.88 7.27
C HIS A 63 17.61 -5.19 7.40
N ILE A 64 17.43 -6.14 6.47
CA ILE A 64 18.09 -7.45 6.54
C ILE A 64 19.61 -7.36 6.40
N ASN A 65 20.13 -6.33 5.72
CA ASN A 65 21.57 -6.12 5.52
C ASN A 65 22.18 -5.15 6.54
N GLY A 66 21.40 -4.66 7.53
CA GLY A 66 21.91 -3.77 8.57
C GLY A 66 22.47 -2.45 8.05
N LEU A 67 21.91 -1.91 6.96
CA LEU A 67 22.41 -0.69 6.35
C LEU A 67 21.97 0.56 7.12
N GLY A 68 22.90 1.51 7.26
CA GLY A 68 22.68 2.77 7.96
C GLY A 68 21.76 3.73 7.21
N PHE A 69 21.45 4.85 7.87
CA PHE A 69 20.47 5.82 7.38
C PHE A 69 20.79 6.38 5.99
N LEU A 70 22.04 6.80 5.74
CA LEU A 70 22.45 7.37 4.45
C LEU A 70 22.36 6.31 3.33
N GLN A 71 22.88 5.11 3.58
CA GLN A 71 22.80 3.99 2.63
C GLN A 71 21.34 3.64 2.31
N GLY A 72 20.46 3.61 3.32
CA GLY A 72 19.04 3.38 3.11
C GLY A 72 18.34 4.47 2.32
N CYS A 73 18.74 5.73 2.50
CA CYS A 73 18.24 6.84 1.70
C CYS A 73 18.72 6.80 0.24
N ILE A 74 19.94 6.33 0.01
CA ILE A 74 20.47 6.07 -1.33
C ILE A 74 19.66 4.96 -2.00
N ILE A 75 19.50 3.80 -1.35
CA ILE A 75 18.80 2.64 -1.89
C ILE A 75 17.34 2.96 -2.24
N LYS A 76 16.58 3.59 -1.32
CA LYS A 76 15.18 3.93 -1.61
C LYS A 76 15.05 4.89 -2.81
N ARG A 77 15.99 5.83 -2.96
CA ARG A 77 15.95 6.82 -4.05
C ARG A 77 16.40 6.21 -5.38
N ILE A 78 17.43 5.37 -5.40
CA ILE A 78 17.88 4.74 -6.64
C ILE A 78 16.85 3.74 -7.18
N CYS A 79 16.05 3.12 -6.30
CA CYS A 79 14.92 2.28 -6.73
C CYS A 79 13.78 3.10 -7.37
N ARG A 80 13.46 4.28 -6.83
CA ARG A 80 12.25 5.03 -7.20
C ARG A 80 12.46 6.20 -8.18
N TYR A 81 13.72 6.57 -8.51
CA TYR A 81 13.97 7.87 -9.15
C TYR A 81 13.23 8.02 -10.49
N LYS A 82 13.13 6.96 -11.30
CA LYS A 82 12.41 7.01 -12.58
C LYS A 82 10.90 7.19 -12.41
N GLN A 83 10.36 6.77 -11.27
CA GLN A 83 8.92 6.71 -11.01
C GLN A 83 8.43 7.82 -10.07
N LYS A 84 9.32 8.64 -9.48
CA LYS A 84 8.95 9.68 -8.51
C LYS A 84 9.56 11.05 -8.76
N ASP A 85 10.84 11.26 -8.43
CA ASP A 85 11.44 12.61 -8.37
C ASP A 85 12.57 12.83 -9.41
N GLY A 86 12.89 11.84 -10.25
CA GLY A 86 13.84 11.95 -11.35
C GLY A 86 15.23 12.46 -10.92
N LEU A 87 15.69 13.52 -11.60
CA LEU A 87 16.98 14.18 -11.33
C LEU A 87 17.15 14.61 -9.87
N LYS A 88 16.06 15.02 -9.20
CA LYS A 88 16.12 15.47 -7.80
C LYS A 88 16.50 14.34 -6.86
N ASP A 89 16.09 13.10 -7.14
CA ASP A 89 16.53 11.95 -6.35
C ASP A 89 18.00 11.62 -6.61
N LEU A 90 18.47 11.74 -7.86
CA LEU A 90 19.89 11.56 -8.20
C LEU A 90 20.79 12.61 -7.52
N GLN A 91 20.36 13.86 -7.46
CA GLN A 91 21.08 14.92 -6.76
C GLN A 91 21.16 14.66 -5.25
N LYS A 92 20.07 14.18 -4.63
CA LYS A 92 20.08 13.78 -3.21
C LYS A 92 21.01 12.59 -2.96
N ILE A 93 21.02 11.61 -3.86
CA ILE A 93 21.95 10.47 -3.77
C ILE A 93 23.39 10.96 -3.78
N LYS A 94 23.75 11.85 -4.72
CA LYS A 94 25.10 12.43 -4.76
C LYS A 94 25.45 13.09 -3.42
N HIS A 95 24.59 13.96 -2.91
CA HIS A 95 24.84 14.64 -1.65
C HIS A 95 24.99 13.69 -0.45
N GLU A 96 24.21 12.61 -0.40
CA GLU A 96 24.33 11.61 0.66
C GLU A 96 25.60 10.76 0.57
N VAL A 97 26.10 10.52 -0.66
CA VAL A 97 27.42 9.91 -0.85
C VAL A 97 28.51 10.87 -0.37
N ASP A 98 28.41 12.16 -0.69
CA ASP A 98 29.36 13.17 -0.21
C ASP A 98 29.37 13.22 1.34
N MET A 99 28.19 13.21 1.98
CA MET A 99 28.08 13.14 3.44
C MET A 99 28.67 11.84 4.03
N LEU A 100 28.47 10.70 3.37
CA LEU A 100 29.02 9.42 3.83
C LEU A 100 30.55 9.43 3.74
N ILE A 101 31.12 9.98 2.66
CA ILE A 101 32.57 10.18 2.49
C ILE A 101 33.13 11.01 3.64
N GLU A 102 32.48 12.14 3.97
CA GLU A 102 32.92 13.02 5.05
C GLU A 102 32.86 12.34 6.43
N LEU A 103 31.77 11.64 6.74
CA LEU A 103 31.58 10.95 8.01
C LEU A 103 32.55 9.78 8.21
N GLU A 104 32.86 9.04 7.15
CA GLU A 104 33.83 7.93 7.19
C GLU A 104 35.29 8.40 7.13
N GLY A 105 35.52 9.70 6.91
CA GLY A 105 36.86 10.26 6.79
C GLY A 105 37.60 9.84 5.51
N TYR A 106 36.86 9.43 4.47
CA TYR A 106 37.44 9.18 3.15
C TYR A 106 37.90 10.51 2.55
N ARG A 107 39.15 10.57 2.10
CA ARG A 107 39.77 11.75 1.49
C ARG A 107 40.07 11.51 0.03
#